data_AF-A0A973B8T7-F1
#
_entry.id   AF-A0A973B8T7-F1
#
_cell.length_a   1.000
_cell.length_b   1.000
_cell.length_c   1.000
_cell.angle_alpha   90.00
_cell.angle_beta   90.00
_cell.angle_gamma   90.00
#
_symmetry.space_group_name_H-M   'P 1'
#
loop_
_entity.id
_entity.type
_entity.pdbx_description
1 polymer ?
#
loop_
_entity_poly.entity_id
_entity_poly.type
_entity_poly.pdbx_seq_one_letter_code
_entity_poly.pdbx_strand_id
1 'polypeptide(L)'
;MTSSLNGGLFDKQSTVRVKNVTEEQLLNAARLNYGKTLKKNATFDVAHDCPRFEIWALDNAITKYANDQVGDGLAITHRGEITRTARECSIESDRVTVKYGFSGRILLGPKGKTGLVVLPATVFVTDARRKRIAQKKLEIIANVSLDNPISYFSQVRKLTFSIPPG
;
A
#
# COMPACT_ATOMS: atom_id res chain seq x y z
N MET A 1 -0.84 -69.17 4.06
CA MET A 1 0.42 -69.49 3.36
C MET A 1 0.11 -69.28 1.88
N THR A 2 0.64 -68.33 1.11
CA THR A 2 2.03 -67.88 0.98
C THR A 2 2.10 -66.39 0.60
N SER A 3 3.25 -65.78 0.87
CA SER A 3 3.63 -64.38 0.60
C SER A 3 4.03 -64.12 -0.86
N SER A 4 4.04 -62.84 -1.28
CA SER A 4 5.08 -62.13 -2.08
C SER A 4 4.46 -60.93 -2.84
N LEU A 5 4.85 -59.66 -2.63
CA LEU A 5 6.12 -58.91 -2.90
C LEU A 5 6.10 -58.17 -4.26
N ASN A 6 6.57 -56.90 -4.20
CA ASN A 6 6.90 -55.94 -5.28
C ASN A 6 5.72 -55.29 -6.04
N GLY A 7 5.68 -53.98 -6.32
CA GLY A 7 6.69 -52.93 -6.28
C GLY A 7 6.59 -52.09 -7.57
N GLY A 8 6.17 -50.82 -7.43
CA GLY A 8 6.39 -49.68 -8.33
C GLY A 8 5.88 -49.74 -9.78
N LEU A 9 5.09 -48.72 -10.19
CA LEU A 9 5.31 -48.01 -11.46
C LEU A 9 4.56 -46.67 -11.48
N PHE A 10 5.21 -45.68 -12.08
CA PHE A 10 4.80 -44.30 -12.27
C PHE A 10 3.59 -44.14 -13.22
N ASP A 11 3.02 -42.94 -13.18
CA ASP A 11 2.38 -42.21 -14.29
C ASP A 11 0.83 -42.12 -14.30
N LYS A 12 0.30 -40.94 -13.93
CA LYS A 12 -0.37 -40.02 -14.87
C LYS A 12 -0.97 -38.79 -14.19
N GLN A 13 -0.22 -37.70 -14.36
CA GLN A 13 -0.63 -36.31 -14.56
C GLN A 13 -2.16 -36.07 -14.67
N SER A 14 -2.75 -35.54 -13.60
CA SER A 14 -4.14 -35.07 -13.58
C SER A 14 -4.25 -33.71 -14.26
N THR A 15 -4.83 -33.66 -15.46
CA THR A 15 -5.29 -32.43 -16.10
C THR A 15 -6.43 -31.83 -15.28
N VAL A 16 -6.13 -30.78 -14.50
CA VAL A 16 -7.15 -29.99 -13.78
C VAL A 16 -7.96 -29.21 -14.81
N ARG A 17 -9.12 -29.75 -15.21
CA ARG A 17 -10.18 -28.96 -15.86
C ARG A 17 -10.77 -28.03 -14.81
N VAL A 18 -10.59 -26.72 -14.99
CA VAL A 18 -11.29 -25.69 -14.22
C VAL A 18 -12.79 -25.84 -14.49
N LYS A 19 -13.54 -26.37 -13.51
CA LYS A 19 -15.00 -26.39 -13.53
C LYS A 19 -15.52 -25.02 -13.09
N ASN A 20 -16.56 -24.54 -13.78
CA ASN A 20 -17.23 -23.27 -13.55
C ASN A 20 -17.49 -23.02 -12.06
N VAL A 21 -17.07 -21.85 -11.58
CA VAL A 21 -17.18 -21.41 -10.18
C VAL A 21 -18.63 -21.03 -9.89
N THR A 22 -19.25 -21.62 -8.87
CA THR A 22 -20.63 -21.30 -8.45
C THR A 22 -20.67 -20.17 -7.43
N GLU A 23 -21.79 -19.45 -7.35
CA GLU A 23 -21.99 -18.29 -6.45
C GLU A 23 -21.77 -18.65 -4.97
N GLU A 24 -22.21 -19.84 -4.56
CA GLU A 24 -22.00 -20.37 -3.21
C GLU A 24 -20.51 -20.56 -2.88
N GLN A 25 -19.68 -20.92 -3.86
CA GLN A 25 -18.22 -21.00 -3.68
C GLN A 25 -17.60 -19.61 -3.52
N LEU A 26 -18.11 -18.59 -4.21
CA LEU A 26 -17.65 -17.21 -4.07
C LEU A 26 -18.01 -16.64 -2.69
N LEU A 27 -19.22 -16.89 -2.20
CA LEU A 27 -19.65 -16.45 -0.86
C LEU A 27 -18.89 -17.16 0.26
N ASN A 28 -18.57 -18.46 0.11
CA ASN A 28 -17.77 -19.17 1.10
C ASN A 28 -16.29 -18.74 1.07
N ALA A 29 -15.73 -18.42 -0.09
CA ALA A 29 -14.38 -17.86 -0.19
C ALA A 29 -14.29 -16.45 0.44
N ALA A 30 -15.33 -15.63 0.32
CA ALA A 30 -15.35 -14.29 0.91
C ALA A 30 -15.35 -14.33 2.46
N ARG A 31 -16.05 -15.31 3.05
CA ARG A 31 -16.17 -15.46 4.52
C ARG A 31 -14.89 -15.97 5.17
N LEU A 32 -14.07 -16.75 4.45
CA LEU A 32 -12.82 -17.32 4.98
C LEU A 32 -11.61 -16.36 4.90
N ASN A 33 -11.77 -15.16 4.34
CA ASN A 33 -10.69 -14.17 4.18
C ASN A 33 -10.64 -13.08 5.28
N TYR A 34 -11.40 -13.21 6.36
CA TYR A 34 -11.25 -12.33 7.53
C TYR A 34 -10.41 -13.01 8.62
N GLY A 35 -9.10 -13.08 8.38
CA GLY A 35 -8.13 -13.40 9.42
C GLY A 35 -7.16 -14.51 9.07
N LYS A 36 -5.88 -14.11 8.95
CA LYS A 36 -4.65 -14.93 9.06
C LYS A 36 -4.17 -15.66 7.80
N THR A 37 -3.03 -15.13 7.34
CA THR A 37 -1.95 -15.79 6.60
C THR A 37 -2.22 -16.16 5.14
N LEU A 38 -2.17 -15.11 4.31
CA LEU A 38 -1.58 -15.06 2.97
C LEU A 38 -0.93 -16.38 2.49
N LYS A 39 -1.73 -17.25 1.88
CA LYS A 39 -1.22 -18.20 0.88
C LYS A 39 -1.80 -17.81 -0.48
N LYS A 40 -0.87 -17.34 -1.31
CA LYS A 40 -0.90 -17.27 -2.77
C LYS A 40 -1.94 -18.23 -3.37
N ASN A 41 -2.99 -17.64 -3.94
CA ASN A 41 -3.66 -18.04 -5.19
C ASN A 41 -5.03 -17.33 -5.35
N ALA A 42 -5.15 -16.09 -4.87
CA ALA A 42 -6.05 -15.15 -5.49
C ALA A 42 -5.27 -14.48 -6.62
N THR A 43 -5.75 -14.64 -7.85
CA THR A 43 -5.32 -13.85 -9.01
C THR A 43 -5.66 -12.38 -8.77
N PHE A 44 -4.79 -11.72 -8.01
CA PHE A 44 -4.58 -10.27 -7.91
C PHE A 44 -3.09 -9.96 -8.05
N ASP A 45 -2.42 -10.73 -8.90
CA ASP A 45 -1.01 -10.55 -9.22
C ASP A 45 -0.77 -10.87 -10.70
N VAL A 46 -1.46 -10.16 -11.60
CA VAL A 46 -0.98 -9.90 -12.97
C VAL A 46 -1.39 -8.48 -13.36
N ALA A 47 -0.76 -7.52 -12.72
CA ALA A 47 -0.02 -6.57 -13.52
C ALA A 47 1.43 -6.85 -13.15
N HIS A 48 2.09 -7.75 -13.89
CA HIS A 48 3.53 -8.01 -13.74
C HIS A 48 4.39 -6.74 -13.96
N ASP A 49 3.75 -5.60 -14.20
CA ASP A 49 4.35 -4.29 -14.44
C ASP A 49 3.70 -3.12 -13.68
N CYS A 50 2.81 -3.37 -12.71
CA CYS A 50 2.29 -2.27 -11.88
C CYS A 50 3.20 -2.05 -10.66
N PRO A 51 4.03 -0.99 -10.66
CA PRO A 51 4.97 -0.74 -9.58
C PRO A 51 4.25 -0.59 -8.24
N ARG A 52 4.97 -0.95 -7.18
CA ARG A 52 4.51 -0.74 -5.80
C ARG A 52 4.64 0.73 -5.47
N PHE A 53 3.60 1.26 -4.83
CA PHE A 53 3.62 2.56 -4.20
C PHE A 53 3.85 2.34 -2.71
N GLU A 54 4.96 2.86 -2.20
CA GLU A 54 5.31 2.75 -0.78
C GLU A 54 5.63 4.15 -0.26
N ILE A 55 5.05 4.47 0.90
CA ILE A 55 5.38 5.67 1.65
C ILE A 55 6.51 5.32 2.59
N TRP A 56 7.46 6.24 2.77
CA TRP A 56 8.56 6.01 3.69
C TRP A 56 8.05 5.66 5.09
N ALA A 57 8.69 4.70 5.76
CA ALA A 57 8.23 4.21 7.05
C ALA A 57 8.28 5.25 8.17
N LEU A 58 9.03 6.35 8.02
CA LEU A 58 8.97 7.50 8.94
C LEU A 58 7.93 8.55 8.53
N ASP A 59 7.40 8.48 7.31
CA ASP A 59 6.45 9.47 6.78
C ASP A 59 4.99 9.03 6.93
N ASN A 60 4.72 7.79 7.39
CA ASN A 60 3.37 7.32 7.70
C ASN A 60 2.77 8.03 8.94
N ALA A 61 3.61 8.38 9.91
CA ALA A 61 3.24 9.09 11.12
C ALA A 61 4.36 10.07 11.51
N ILE A 62 4.19 11.33 11.12
CA ILE A 62 5.18 12.39 11.37
C ILE A 62 4.71 13.21 12.56
N THR A 63 5.53 13.27 13.62
CA THR A 63 5.27 14.12 14.79
C THR A 63 6.29 15.26 14.80
N LYS A 64 5.80 16.49 14.88
CA LYS A 64 6.63 17.68 15.07
C LYS A 64 6.56 18.13 16.52
N TYR A 65 7.72 18.45 17.07
CA TYR A 65 7.89 18.92 18.43
C TYR A 65 8.28 20.39 18.42
N ALA A 66 7.91 21.11 19.47
CA ALA A 66 8.38 22.46 19.74
C ALA A 66 9.79 22.38 20.31
N ASN A 67 10.64 23.35 19.95
CA ASN A 67 11.97 23.57 20.56
C ASN A 67 12.85 22.30 20.61
N ASP A 68 12.74 21.43 19.59
CA ASP A 68 13.47 20.16 19.49
C ASP A 68 13.34 19.21 20.69
N GLN A 69 12.27 19.34 21.48
CA GLN A 69 11.95 18.46 22.61
C GLN A 69 11.35 17.13 22.12
N VAL A 70 12.12 16.38 21.34
CA VAL A 70 11.70 15.11 20.75
C VAL A 70 11.44 14.09 21.85
N GLY A 71 10.26 13.46 21.80
CA GLY A 71 9.84 12.45 22.77
C GLY A 71 8.97 12.97 23.91
N ASP A 72 8.88 14.29 24.11
CA ASP A 72 7.93 14.88 25.05
C ASP A 72 6.55 15.03 24.40
N GLY A 73 5.56 14.29 24.91
CA GLY A 73 4.18 14.35 24.43
C GLY A 73 3.54 15.73 24.60
N LEU A 74 3.96 16.51 25.59
CA LEU A 74 3.49 17.87 25.82
C LEU A 74 4.16 18.88 24.90
N ALA A 75 5.29 18.55 24.29
CA ALA A 75 5.98 19.42 23.34
C ALA A 75 5.47 19.25 21.89
N ILE A 76 4.50 18.36 21.65
CA ILE A 76 3.98 18.12 20.28
C ILE A 76 3.27 19.39 19.77
N THR A 77 3.70 19.87 18.61
CA THR A 77 3.03 20.97 17.89
C THR A 77 1.95 20.43 16.96
N HIS A 78 2.27 19.41 16.18
CA HIS A 78 1.32 18.72 15.31
C HIS A 78 1.80 17.31 14.97
N ARG A 79 0.84 16.44 14.64
CA ARG A 79 1.07 15.06 14.22
C ARG A 79 0.29 14.75 12.95
N GLY A 80 1.01 14.46 11.88
CA GLY A 80 0.43 13.96 10.64
C GLY A 80 0.41 12.44 10.60
N GLU A 81 -0.68 11.86 10.09
CA GLU A 81 -0.80 10.42 9.88
C GLU A 81 -1.44 10.15 8.52
N ILE A 82 -0.78 9.32 7.73
CA ILE A 82 -1.30 8.83 6.44
C ILE A 82 -2.02 7.51 6.70
N THR A 83 -3.34 7.53 6.59
CA THR A 83 -4.21 6.41 6.97
C THR A 83 -4.58 5.54 5.78
N ARG A 84 -4.67 6.13 4.59
CA ARG A 84 -5.08 5.44 3.37
C ARG A 84 -4.15 5.77 2.22
N THR A 85 -3.83 4.74 1.46
CA THR A 85 -3.10 4.86 0.20
C THR A 85 -3.88 4.12 -0.87
N ALA A 86 -3.85 4.65 -2.09
CA ALA A 86 -4.50 4.10 -3.25
C ALA A 86 -3.52 4.14 -4.43
N ARG A 87 -3.57 3.11 -5.26
CA ARG A 87 -2.77 3.03 -6.49
C ARG A 87 -3.63 2.46 -7.61
N GLU A 88 -3.50 3.05 -8.78
CA GLU A 88 -4.09 2.61 -10.03
C GLU A 88 -3.00 2.66 -11.10
N CYS A 89 -2.86 1.58 -11.86
CA CYS A 89 -1.90 1.51 -12.97
C CYS A 89 -2.67 1.29 -14.27
N SER A 90 -2.35 2.08 -15.28
CA SER A 90 -2.72 1.84 -16.68
C SER A 90 -1.46 1.47 -17.44
N ILE A 91 -1.49 0.35 -18.15
CA ILE A 91 -0.39 -0.14 -18.99
C ILE A 91 -0.83 0.05 -20.44
N GLU A 92 -0.11 0.90 -21.17
CA GLU A 92 -0.34 1.18 -22.59
C GLU A 92 0.93 0.78 -23.35
N SER A 93 0.96 -0.42 -23.93
CA SER A 93 2.04 -1.01 -24.73
C SER A 93 3.46 -0.86 -24.15
N ASP A 94 4.11 0.30 -24.32
CA ASP A 94 5.48 0.63 -23.92
C ASP A 94 5.55 1.56 -22.69
N ARG A 95 4.41 1.96 -22.13
CA ARG A 95 4.30 2.95 -21.04
C ARG A 95 3.41 2.47 -19.91
N VAL A 96 3.89 2.65 -18.69
CA VAL A 96 3.09 2.51 -17.47
C VAL A 96 2.77 3.88 -16.94
N THR A 97 1.48 4.13 -16.75
CA THR A 97 0.96 5.27 -16.01
C THR A 97 0.48 4.81 -14.65
N VAL A 98 1.11 5.29 -13.58
CA VAL A 98 0.72 5.06 -12.20
C VAL A 98 0.06 6.31 -11.66
N LYS A 99 -1.21 6.20 -11.29
CA LYS A 99 -1.88 7.16 -10.42
C LYS A 99 -1.79 6.66 -9.00
N TYR A 100 -1.15 7.42 -8.13
CA TYR A 100 -1.11 7.12 -6.70
C TYR A 100 -1.78 8.25 -5.94
N GLY A 101 -2.57 7.87 -4.96
CA GLY A 101 -3.26 8.76 -4.05
C GLY A 101 -2.94 8.38 -2.62
N PHE A 102 -2.91 9.37 -1.74
CA PHE A 102 -2.84 9.12 -0.32
C PHE A 102 -3.70 10.14 0.40
N SER A 103 -4.26 9.71 1.52
CA SER A 103 -5.05 10.56 2.39
C SER A 103 -4.77 10.24 3.84
N GLY A 104 -5.00 11.24 4.66
CA GLY A 104 -4.63 11.19 6.05
C GLY A 104 -5.27 12.32 6.84
N ARG A 105 -4.77 12.48 8.05
CA ARG A 105 -5.19 13.50 8.99
C ARG A 105 -3.97 14.15 9.63
N ILE A 106 -4.12 15.42 9.97
CA ILE A 106 -3.18 16.18 10.78
C ILE A 106 -3.91 16.57 12.06
N LEU A 107 -3.30 16.21 13.18
CA LEU A 107 -3.77 16.47 14.52
C LEU A 107 -2.91 17.60 15.13
N LEU A 108 -3.57 18.61 15.67
CA LEU A 108 -2.91 19.66 16.44
C LEU A 108 -2.49 19.09 17.80
N GLY A 109 -1.23 19.33 18.20
CA GLY A 109 -0.72 18.91 19.50
C GLY A 109 -0.93 19.98 20.59
N PRO A 110 -0.58 19.67 21.85
CA PRO A 110 -0.78 20.59 22.99
C PRO A 110 -0.03 21.92 22.87
N LYS A 111 1.11 21.94 22.15
CA LYS A 111 1.88 23.17 21.85
C LYS A 111 1.61 23.70 20.44
N GLY A 112 0.64 23.11 19.75
CA GLY A 112 0.20 23.55 18.45
C GLY A 112 -0.50 24.91 18.51
N LYS A 113 -0.42 25.65 17.43
CA LYS A 113 -1.12 26.92 17.26
C LYS A 113 -2.05 26.82 16.06
N THR A 114 -3.16 27.56 16.10
CA THR A 114 -4.04 27.73 14.95
C THR A 114 -3.25 28.30 13.76
N GLY A 115 -3.43 27.72 12.59
CA GLY A 115 -2.82 28.20 11.35
C GLY A 115 -2.59 27.12 10.31
N LEU A 116 -1.81 27.49 9.29
CA LEU A 116 -1.36 26.58 8.25
C LEU A 116 -0.21 25.72 8.75
N VAL A 117 -0.40 24.41 8.72
CA VAL A 117 0.62 23.41 9.00
C VAL A 117 1.12 22.83 7.70
N VAL A 118 2.45 22.72 7.57
CA VAL A 118 3.13 22.12 6.42
C VAL A 118 3.82 20.84 6.86
N LEU A 119 3.37 19.72 6.31
CA LEU A 119 3.94 18.40 6.57
C LEU A 119 4.75 17.92 5.35
N PRO A 120 6.08 17.77 5.47
CA PRO A 120 6.88 17.20 4.40
C PRO A 120 6.67 15.68 4.35
N ALA A 121 6.30 15.15 3.19
CA ALA A 121 6.18 13.72 2.95
C ALA A 121 7.01 13.32 1.73
N THR A 122 7.68 12.18 1.81
CA THR A 122 8.45 11.60 0.72
C THR A 122 7.79 10.31 0.26
N VAL A 123 7.42 10.28 -1.02
CA VAL A 123 6.82 9.11 -1.65
C VAL A 123 7.83 8.42 -2.57
N PHE A 124 7.76 7.09 -2.59
CA PHE A 124 8.60 6.25 -3.42
C PHE A 124 7.73 5.37 -4.32
N VAL A 125 8.11 5.31 -5.60
CA VAL A 125 7.56 4.36 -6.55
C VAL A 125 8.65 3.35 -6.87
N THR A 126 8.38 2.08 -6.60
CA THR A 126 9.33 0.98 -6.79
C THR A 126 8.79 -0.04 -7.77
N ASP A 127 9.66 -0.66 -8.57
CA ASP A 127 9.25 -1.74 -9.47
C ASP A 127 8.86 -3.02 -8.70
N ALA A 128 8.51 -4.07 -9.44
CA ALA A 128 8.22 -5.39 -8.87
C ALA A 128 9.40 -6.01 -8.09
N ARG A 129 10.65 -5.63 -8.42
CA ARG A 129 11.90 -6.05 -7.76
C ARG A 129 12.31 -5.11 -6.61
N ARG A 130 11.43 -4.18 -6.20
CA ARG A 130 11.69 -3.14 -5.18
C ARG A 130 12.79 -2.15 -5.55
N LYS A 131 13.16 -2.05 -6.82
CA LYS A 131 14.09 -1.02 -7.30
C LYS A 131 13.35 0.31 -7.36
N ARG A 132 13.91 1.35 -6.74
CA ARG A 132 13.35 2.70 -6.75
C ARG A 132 13.36 3.26 -8.18
N ILE A 133 12.16 3.49 -8.74
CA ILE A 133 11.95 4.11 -10.05
C ILE A 133 11.90 5.62 -9.90
N ALA A 134 11.15 6.11 -8.92
CA ALA A 134 10.98 7.53 -8.69
C ALA A 134 10.87 7.84 -7.19
N GLN A 135 11.34 9.02 -6.83
CA GLN A 135 11.17 9.62 -5.50
C GLN A 135 10.58 11.01 -5.68
N LYS A 136 9.57 11.35 -4.89
CA LYS A 136 9.01 12.71 -4.89
C LYS A 136 8.82 13.20 -3.47
N LYS A 137 9.33 14.40 -3.21
CA LYS A 137 9.05 15.15 -1.98
C LYS A 137 7.79 15.99 -2.23
N LEU A 138 6.89 15.98 -1.25
CA LEU A 138 5.60 16.65 -1.30
C LEU A 138 5.42 17.41 0.00
N GLU A 139 4.82 18.59 -0.09
CA GLU A 139 4.39 19.37 1.07
C GLU A 139 2.88 19.30 1.16
N ILE A 140 2.40 18.76 2.26
CA ILE A 140 0.98 18.67 2.56
C ILE A 140 0.64 19.88 3.42
N ILE A 141 -0.21 20.75 2.89
CA ILE A 141 -0.66 21.95 3.59
C ILE A 141 -2.06 21.68 4.13
N ALA A 142 -2.27 21.91 5.42
CA ALA A 142 -3.57 21.80 6.05
C ALA A 142 -3.79 22.95 7.02
N ASN A 143 -5.03 23.45 7.08
CA ASN A 143 -5.44 24.43 8.07
C ASN A 143 -5.96 23.69 9.31
N VAL A 144 -5.43 24.05 10.47
CA VAL A 144 -5.84 23.51 11.79
C VAL A 144 -6.14 24.65 12.73
N SER A 145 -7.14 24.48 13.58
CA SER A 145 -7.47 25.44 14.63
C SER A 145 -7.64 24.75 15.98
N LEU A 146 -7.64 25.52 17.07
CA LEU A 146 -7.94 24.97 18.39
C LEU A 146 -9.38 24.46 18.49
N ASP A 147 -10.32 25.07 17.76
CA ASP A 147 -11.72 24.63 17.70
C ASP A 147 -11.89 23.36 16.85
N ASN A 148 -11.08 23.21 15.80
CA ASN A 148 -11.03 22.02 14.97
C ASN A 148 -9.58 21.50 14.87
N PRO A 149 -9.14 20.70 15.88
CA PRO A 149 -7.76 20.23 15.97
C PRO A 149 -7.44 19.12 14.97
N ILE A 150 -8.41 18.69 14.15
CA ILE A 150 -8.25 17.62 13.16
C ILE A 150 -8.51 18.19 11.76
N SER A 151 -7.50 18.08 10.89
CA SER A 151 -7.64 18.45 9.49
C SER A 151 -7.35 17.25 8.60
N TYR A 152 -8.20 17.01 7.60
CA TYR A 152 -8.05 15.90 6.66
C TYR A 152 -7.41 16.41 5.37
N PHE A 153 -6.54 15.59 4.78
CA PHE A 153 -5.93 15.89 3.50
C PHE A 153 -6.04 14.69 2.56
N SER A 154 -6.11 14.97 1.26
CA SER A 154 -6.01 13.98 0.20
C SER A 154 -5.25 14.58 -0.97
N GLN A 155 -4.37 13.78 -1.57
CA GLN A 155 -3.66 14.20 -2.77
C GLN A 155 -3.52 13.03 -3.72
N VAL A 156 -3.72 13.31 -5.02
CA VAL A 156 -3.52 12.34 -6.10
C VAL A 156 -2.45 12.87 -7.04
N ARG A 157 -1.54 12.00 -7.44
CA ARG A 157 -0.45 12.31 -8.39
C ARG A 157 -0.38 11.22 -9.44
N LYS A 158 0.07 11.62 -10.63
CA LYS A 158 0.33 10.72 -11.77
C LYS A 158 1.83 10.70 -12.03
N LEU A 159 2.35 9.51 -12.28
CA LEU A 159 3.70 9.25 -12.79
C LEU A 159 3.55 8.38 -14.03
N THR A 160 4.24 8.73 -15.11
CA THR A 160 4.31 7.89 -16.31
C THR A 160 5.78 7.60 -16.59
N PHE A 161 6.10 6.35 -16.87
CA PHE A 161 7.45 5.93 -17.28
C PHE A 161 7.35 4.88 -18.39
N SER A 162 8.40 4.77 -19.18
CA SER A 162 8.49 3.78 -20.26
C SER A 162 9.14 2.51 -19.74
N ILE A 163 8.62 1.35 -20.16
CA ILE A 163 9.21 0.05 -19.87
C ILE A 163 10.13 -0.28 -21.04
N PRO A 164 11.43 -0.57 -20.81
CA PRO A 164 12.30 -1.07 -21.88
C PRO A 164 11.74 -2.39 -22.43
N PRO A 165 11.69 -2.60 -23.75
CA PRO A 165 11.36 -3.91 -24.30
C PRO A 165 12.40 -4.93 -23.80
N GLY A 166 11.89 -6.03 -23.24
CA GLY A 166 12.69 -7.15 -22.76
C GLY A 166 13.25 -8.00 -23.89
#